data_AF-A0A358HVL0-F1
#
_entry.id   AF-A0A358HVL0-F1
#
_cell.length_a   1.000
_cell.length_b   1.000
_cell.length_c   1.000
_cell.angle_alpha   90.00
_cell.angle_beta   90.00
_cell.angle_gamma   90.00
#
_symmetry.space_group_name_H-M   'P 1'
#
loop_
_entity.id
_entity.type
_entity.pdbx_description
1 polymer ?
#
loop_
_entity_poly.entity_id
_entity_poly.type
_entity_poly.pdbx_seq_one_letter_code
_entity_poly.pdbx_strand_id
1 'polypeptide(L)'
;DDNTTDIITGKMLPSELFSDMPTSLSFDKTSEIMALPLREAREMFEKEYLQTQIDRFAGNISKTAAFVGMERSALHRKLKSLGVGG
;
A
#
# COMPACT_ATOMS: atom_id res chain seq x y z
N ASP A 1 8.60 -35.90 -2.03
CA ASP A 1 7.61 -34.95 -2.54
C ASP A 1 8.08 -33.53 -2.30
N ASP A 2 8.52 -32.92 -3.39
CA ASP A 2 9.03 -31.57 -3.52
C ASP A 2 7.82 -30.63 -3.67
N ASN A 3 7.48 -29.89 -2.61
CA ASN A 3 6.44 -28.87 -2.65
C ASN A 3 6.95 -27.59 -1.98
N THR A 4 8.05 -27.08 -2.52
CA THR A 4 8.45 -25.69 -2.30
C THR A 4 7.46 -24.86 -3.11
N THR A 5 6.45 -24.30 -2.43
CA THR A 5 5.51 -23.35 -3.01
C THR A 5 6.29 -22.29 -3.78
N ASP A 6 6.23 -22.35 -5.12
CA ASP A 6 6.87 -21.38 -6.00
C ASP A 6 6.37 -19.98 -5.64
N ILE A 7 7.25 -19.22 -4.99
CA ILE A 7 6.96 -17.85 -4.59
C ILE A 7 6.86 -17.03 -5.87
N ILE A 8 5.63 -16.77 -6.32
CA ILE A 8 5.37 -15.90 -7.47
C ILE A 8 5.89 -14.52 -7.12
N THR A 9 6.97 -14.13 -7.77
CA THR A 9 7.65 -12.84 -7.59
C THR A 9 7.28 -11.91 -8.75
N GLY A 10 7.29 -10.60 -8.54
CA GLY A 10 6.87 -9.61 -9.55
C GLY A 10 7.59 -9.72 -10.90
N LYS A 11 8.79 -10.32 -10.93
CA LYS A 11 9.55 -10.65 -12.14
C LYS A 11 8.89 -11.71 -13.05
N MET A 12 7.89 -12.43 -12.56
CA MET A 12 7.15 -13.47 -13.30
C MET A 12 5.92 -12.91 -14.03
N LEU A 13 5.60 -11.62 -13.83
CA LEU A 13 4.49 -10.97 -14.51
C LEU A 13 4.89 -10.59 -15.95
N PRO A 14 4.02 -10.84 -16.95
CA PRO A 14 4.28 -10.44 -18.33
C PRO A 14 4.51 -8.93 -18.44
N SER A 15 5.53 -8.53 -19.21
CA SER A 15 5.86 -7.13 -19.48
C SER A 15 4.69 -6.33 -20.11
N GLU A 16 3.77 -7.03 -20.78
CA GLU A 16 2.54 -6.49 -21.38
C GLU A 16 1.52 -5.95 -20.37
N LEU A 17 1.58 -6.31 -19.08
CA LEU A 17 0.73 -5.70 -18.06
C LEU A 17 1.27 -4.35 -17.58
N PHE A 18 2.55 -4.06 -17.88
CA PHE A 18 3.22 -2.82 -17.48
C PHE A 18 3.24 -1.78 -18.61
N SER A 19 2.89 -2.16 -19.85
CA SER A 19 2.83 -1.26 -21.01
C SER A 19 1.61 -0.33 -20.98
N ASP A 20 0.49 -0.79 -20.41
CA ASP A 20 -0.74 -0.01 -20.21
C ASP A 20 -0.78 0.76 -18.86
N MET A 21 0.21 0.51 -17.98
CA MET A 21 0.40 1.33 -16.79
C MET A 21 1.02 2.65 -17.23
N PRO A 22 0.43 3.81 -16.90
CA PRO A 22 1.07 5.10 -17.14
C PRO A 22 2.46 5.07 -16.52
N THR A 23 3.48 5.15 -17.37
CA THR A 23 4.91 5.10 -17.01
C THR A 23 5.31 6.17 -15.99
N SER A 24 4.46 7.18 -15.76
CA SER A 24 4.66 8.23 -14.77
C SER A 24 4.29 7.87 -13.32
N LEU A 25 3.58 6.75 -13.05
CA LEU A 25 3.03 6.51 -11.70
C LEU A 25 3.87 5.61 -10.80
N SER A 26 4.79 4.79 -11.33
CA SER A 26 5.35 3.69 -10.53
C SER A 26 6.85 3.78 -10.25
N PHE A 27 7.67 4.29 -11.18
CA PHE A 27 9.13 4.31 -10.99
C PHE A 27 9.64 5.63 -10.38
N ASP A 28 9.15 6.78 -10.88
CA ASP A 28 9.55 8.10 -10.37
C ASP A 28 9.20 8.26 -8.90
N LYS A 29 7.98 7.94 -8.50
CA LYS A 29 7.54 7.96 -7.09
C LYS A 29 8.45 7.14 -6.18
N THR A 30 8.88 5.95 -6.60
CA THR A 30 9.79 5.14 -5.78
C THR A 30 11.16 5.80 -5.64
N SER A 31 11.68 6.41 -6.70
CA SER A 31 12.96 7.12 -6.62
C SER A 31 12.88 8.37 -5.73
N GLU A 32 11.77 9.11 -5.81
CA GLU A 32 11.48 10.27 -4.97
C GLU A 32 11.35 9.87 -3.50
N ILE A 33 10.65 8.79 -3.18
CA ILE A 33 10.53 8.26 -1.81
C ILE A 33 11.90 7.91 -1.21
N MET A 34 12.82 7.37 -2.01
CA MET A 34 14.17 7.00 -1.56
C MET A 34 15.04 8.22 -1.25
N ALA A 35 14.71 9.40 -1.79
CA ALA A 35 15.39 10.65 -1.47
C ALA A 35 14.84 11.35 -0.21
N LEU A 36 13.68 10.92 0.30
CA LEU A 36 13.05 11.52 1.48
C LEU A 36 13.64 10.98 2.80
N PRO A 37 13.59 11.78 3.88
CA PRO A 37 13.83 11.28 5.22
C PRO A 37 12.92 10.09 5.56
N LEU A 38 13.43 9.11 6.33
CA LEU A 38 12.71 7.89 6.72
C LEU A 38 11.30 8.16 7.29
N ARG A 39 11.16 9.26 8.04
CA ARG A 39 9.88 9.68 8.61
C ARG A 39 8.85 9.98 7.51
N GLU A 40 9.22 10.78 6.53
CA GLU A 40 8.36 11.19 5.42
C GLU A 40 8.07 10.04 4.47
N ALA A 41 9.09 9.23 4.16
CA ALA A 41 8.91 8.01 3.38
C ALA A 41 7.90 7.05 4.03
N ARG A 42 7.97 6.88 5.36
CA ARG A 42 7.02 6.07 6.12
C ARG A 42 5.61 6.65 6.07
N GLU A 43 5.46 7.95 6.27
CA GLU A 43 4.15 8.63 6.21
C GLU A 43 3.50 8.47 4.83
N MET A 44 4.26 8.61 3.74
CA MET A 44 3.77 8.40 2.38
C MET A 44 3.35 6.95 2.12
N PHE A 45 4.20 5.98 2.49
CA PHE A 45 3.87 4.56 2.38
C PHE A 45 2.60 4.21 3.18
N GLU A 46 2.53 4.63 4.45
CA GLU A 46 1.39 4.33 5.31
C GLU A 46 0.09 4.92 4.76
N LYS A 47 0.14 6.14 4.20
CA LYS A 47 -0.99 6.78 3.56
C LYS A 47 -1.54 5.98 2.38
N GLU A 48 -0.69 5.63 1.41
CA GLU A 48 -1.14 4.86 0.24
C GLU A 48 -1.57 3.44 0.62
N TYR A 49 -0.83 2.80 1.53
CA TYR A 49 -1.17 1.48 2.02
C TYR A 49 -2.56 1.47 2.68
N LEU A 50 -2.80 2.36 3.66
CA LEU A 50 -4.07 2.40 4.37
C LEU A 50 -5.23 2.80 3.46
N GLN A 51 -5.04 3.76 2.55
CA GLN A 51 -6.06 4.12 1.56
C GLN A 51 -6.45 2.90 0.70
N THR A 52 -5.46 2.18 0.17
CA THR A 52 -5.70 0.97 -0.63
C THR A 52 -6.44 -0.10 0.17
N GLN A 53 -6.12 -0.29 1.45
CA GLN A 53 -6.82 -1.26 2.29
C GLN A 53 -8.25 -0.81 2.63
N ILE A 54 -8.50 0.49 2.82
CA ILE A 54 -9.86 1.00 3.03
C ILE A 54 -10.72 0.77 1.80
N ASP A 55 -10.20 1.11 0.62
CA ASP A 55 -10.91 0.94 -0.65
C ASP A 55 -11.23 -0.53 -0.91
N ARG A 56 -10.28 -1.43 -0.61
CA ARG A 56 -10.47 -2.89 -0.68
C ARG A 56 -11.65 -3.38 0.17
N PHE A 57 -11.88 -2.76 1.33
CA PHE A 57 -13.00 -3.09 2.22
C PHE A 57 -14.20 -2.15 2.04
N ALA A 58 -14.29 -1.43 0.92
CA ALA A 58 -15.36 -0.51 0.58
C ALA A 58 -15.67 0.52 1.69
N GLY A 59 -14.63 1.07 2.32
CA GLY A 59 -14.77 2.04 3.40
C GLY A 59 -15.05 1.44 4.78
N ASN A 60 -15.10 0.11 4.93
CA ASN A 60 -15.38 -0.52 6.21
C ASN A 60 -14.15 -0.50 7.14
N ILE A 61 -14.02 0.56 7.92
CA ILE A 61 -12.91 0.79 8.86
C ILE A 61 -12.74 -0.35 9.86
N SER A 62 -13.81 -1.00 10.30
CA SER A 62 -13.72 -2.12 11.26
C SER A 62 -13.06 -3.35 10.62
N LYS A 63 -13.44 -3.68 9.37
CA LYS A 63 -12.80 -4.77 8.62
C LYS A 63 -11.36 -4.44 8.27
N THR A 64 -11.08 -3.20 7.86
CA THR A 64 -9.71 -2.74 7.60
C THR A 64 -8.84 -2.79 8.85
N ALA A 65 -9.35 -2.35 10.00
CA ALA A 65 -8.65 -2.41 11.28
C ALA A 65 -8.27 -3.84 11.68
N ALA A 66 -9.23 -4.77 11.58
CA ALA A 66 -8.98 -6.19 11.81
C ALA A 66 -7.92 -6.76 10.86
N PHE A 67 -7.98 -6.40 9.57
CA PHE A 67 -7.02 -6.89 8.57
C PHE A 67 -5.61 -6.34 8.76
N VAL A 68 -5.47 -5.03 9.04
CA VAL A 68 -4.18 -4.37 9.26
C VAL A 68 -3.60 -4.70 10.64
N GLY A 69 -4.39 -5.32 11.54
CA GLY A 69 -3.96 -5.67 12.89
C GLY A 69 -3.88 -4.45 13.82
N MET A 70 -4.75 -3.46 13.59
CA MET A 70 -4.83 -2.25 14.40
C MET A 70 -6.18 -2.18 15.12
N GLU A 71 -6.17 -1.63 16.33
CA GLU A 71 -7.42 -1.23 16.98
C GLU A 71 -8.17 -0.20 16.13
N ARG A 72 -9.48 -0.34 16.01
CA ARG A 72 -10.32 0.54 15.16
C ARG A 72 -10.12 2.02 15.48
N SER A 73 -10.07 2.37 16.77
CA SER A 73 -9.89 3.74 17.24
C SER A 73 -8.49 4.29 16.92
N ALA A 74 -7.47 3.44 16.97
CA ALA A 74 -6.10 3.79 16.60
C ALA A 74 -5.99 3.99 15.08
N LEU A 75 -6.58 3.11 14.28
CA LEU A 75 -6.64 3.25 12.83
C LEU A 75 -7.33 4.57 12.45
N HIS A 76 -8.49 4.84 13.02
CA HIS A 76 -9.24 6.07 12.72
C HIS A 76 -8.46 7.35 13.07
N ARG A 77 -7.76 7.38 14.22
CA ARG A 77 -6.85 8.49 14.54
C ARG A 77 -5.71 8.61 13.54
N LYS A 78 -5.13 7.49 13.13
CA LYS A 78 -4.00 7.46 12.18
C LYS A 78 -4.42 7.96 10.79
N LEU A 79 -5.60 7.57 10.33
CA LEU A 79 -6.22 8.06 9.09
C LEU A 79 -6.39 9.59 9.11
N LYS A 80 -6.93 10.12 10.21
CA LYS A 80 -7.06 11.56 10.40
C LYS A 80 -5.70 12.28 10.40
N SER A 81 -4.66 11.72 11.03
CA SER A 81 -3.33 12.34 11.02
C SER A 81 -2.63 12.30 9.65
N LEU A 82 -2.94 11.30 8.83
CA LEU A 82 -2.37 11.16 7.48
C LEU A 82 -3.17 11.94 6.42
N GLY A 83 -4.32 12.53 6.79
CA GLY A 83 -5.22 13.23 5.87
C GLY A 83 -5.93 12.29 4.90
N VAL A 84 -6.22 11.06 5.34
CA VAL A 84 -6.81 9.97 4.56
C VAL A 84 -8.16 9.64 5.17
N GLY A 85 -9.26 10.18 4.62
CA GLY A 85 -10.61 9.94 5.12
C GLY A 85 -11.09 10.97 6.15
N GLY A 86 -12.19 11.65 5.77
CA GLY A 86 -13.00 12.53 6.61
C GLY A 86 -14.39 11.95 6.76
#